data_AF-D8PYI4-F1
#
_entry.id   AF-D8PYI4-F1
#
_cell.length_a   1.000
_cell.length_b   1.000
_cell.length_c   1.000
_cell.angle_alpha   90.00
_cell.angle_beta   90.00
_cell.angle_gamma   90.00
#
_symmetry.space_group_name_H-M   'P 1'
#
loop_
_entity.id
_entity.type
_entity.pdbx_description
1 polymer ?
#
loop_
_entity_poly.entity_id
_entity_poly.type
_entity_poly.pdbx_seq_one_letter_code
_entity_poly.pdbx_strand_id
1 'polypeptide(L)'
;MTGKAGWLGDIAYALARLRCPVRVDFVRIMTGSDVDEVIQQVKDSFRIHVRALLSQRRWLTSLRARESMEANGLKPRNPIQYRAYLDIAMPHHLKALTLILTGEHPLLDVRGGWSQRGVEIAPEWRRCRFCEGGIEDGVHALFICNSRAELALLRTRFWEDVADIDPSIRGCSHDPAAWIHALCAHPATCAMLGKFAFDVLQLFGMHRAFSPPTHVWVAASDGIGNQDGGL
;
A
#
# COMPACT_ATOMS: atom_id res chain seq x y z
N MET A 1 -27.00 34.80 2.99
CA MET A 1 -27.23 35.03 1.54
C MET A 1 -27.10 33.70 0.82
N THR A 2 -28.22 33.12 0.42
CA THR A 2 -28.32 31.82 -0.25
C THR A 2 -28.15 32.03 -1.76
N GLY A 3 -26.93 31.84 -2.25
CA GLY A 3 -26.62 31.91 -3.68
C GLY A 3 -27.29 30.77 -4.44
N LYS A 4 -27.81 31.05 -5.64
CA LYS A 4 -28.38 30.04 -6.55
C LYS A 4 -27.36 28.93 -6.80
N ALA A 5 -27.81 27.67 -6.74
CA ALA A 5 -27.02 26.52 -7.17
C ALA A 5 -26.58 26.74 -8.62
N GLY A 6 -25.27 26.80 -8.81
CA GLY A 6 -24.65 27.09 -10.09
C GLY A 6 -23.29 26.43 -10.12
N TRP A 7 -22.98 25.81 -11.26
CA TRP A 7 -21.77 25.00 -11.44
C TRP A 7 -20.48 25.72 -11.00
N LEU A 8 -20.40 27.06 -11.18
CA LEU A 8 -19.26 27.86 -10.74
C LEU A 8 -19.11 27.91 -9.21
N GLY A 9 -20.21 28.09 -8.49
CA GLY A 9 -20.24 28.07 -7.04
C GLY A 9 -19.94 26.68 -6.48
N ASP A 10 -20.41 25.63 -7.16
CA ASP A 10 -20.12 24.24 -6.79
C ASP A 10 -18.64 23.90 -6.98
N ILE A 11 -18.00 24.38 -8.06
CA ILE A 11 -16.55 24.24 -8.26
C ILE A 11 -15.80 25.02 -7.17
N ALA A 12 -16.15 26.28 -6.92
CA ALA A 12 -15.52 27.08 -5.87
C ALA A 12 -15.57 26.38 -4.50
N TYR A 13 -16.75 25.83 -4.19
CA TYR A 13 -17.00 25.08 -2.96
C TYR A 13 -16.19 23.78 -2.89
N ALA A 14 -16.14 23.01 -3.97
CA ALA A 14 -15.35 21.78 -4.05
C ALA A 14 -13.84 22.06 -3.88
N LEU A 15 -13.32 23.09 -4.55
CA LEU A 15 -11.91 23.49 -4.48
C LEU A 15 -11.51 23.95 -3.07
N ALA A 16 -12.41 24.68 -2.38
CA ALA A 16 -12.19 25.10 -1.00
C ALA A 16 -12.19 23.94 0.01
N ARG A 17 -12.81 22.81 -0.33
CA ARG A 17 -12.89 21.61 0.52
C ARG A 17 -11.76 20.60 0.32
N LEU A 18 -10.87 20.85 -0.62
CA LEU A 18 -9.65 20.04 -0.77
C LEU A 18 -8.82 20.13 0.52
N ARG A 19 -8.07 19.07 0.84
CA ARG A 19 -7.24 19.02 2.05
C ARG A 19 -6.22 20.16 2.10
N CYS A 20 -5.71 20.56 0.94
CA CYS A 20 -5.03 21.83 0.74
C CYS A 20 -5.97 22.71 -0.12
N PRO A 21 -6.72 23.65 0.47
CA PRO A 21 -7.74 24.41 -0.26
C PRO A 21 -7.16 25.19 -1.45
N VAL A 22 -7.82 25.10 -2.59
CA VAL A 22 -7.53 25.93 -3.76
C VAL A 22 -8.55 27.05 -3.81
N ARG A 23 -8.11 28.30 -3.70
CA ARG A 23 -9.00 29.47 -3.70
C ARG A 23 -8.89 30.17 -5.04
N VAL A 24 -10.01 30.21 -5.76
CA VAL A 24 -10.07 30.77 -7.11
C VAL A 24 -10.93 32.02 -7.10
N ASP A 25 -10.37 33.11 -7.62
CA ASP A 25 -11.14 34.30 -7.99
C ASP A 25 -11.55 34.17 -9.45
N PHE A 26 -12.78 33.69 -9.69
CA PHE A 26 -13.28 33.45 -11.05
C PHE A 26 -13.40 34.72 -11.89
N VAL A 27 -13.40 35.91 -11.27
CA VAL A 27 -13.40 37.18 -12.00
C VAL A 27 -12.06 37.41 -12.70
N ARG A 28 -10.99 36.73 -12.27
CA ARG A 28 -9.64 36.86 -12.83
C ARG A 28 -9.29 35.76 -13.84
N ILE A 29 -10.14 34.74 -14.02
CA ILE A 29 -9.92 33.70 -15.02
C ILE A 29 -10.42 34.20 -16.36
N MET A 30 -9.53 34.79 -17.15
CA MET A 30 -9.88 35.42 -18.42
C MET A 30 -9.35 34.61 -19.62
N THR A 31 -8.40 33.70 -19.38
CA THR A 31 -7.68 32.95 -20.41
C THR A 31 -7.64 31.46 -20.10
N GLY A 32 -7.34 30.65 -21.12
CA GLY A 32 -7.05 29.22 -20.94
C GLY A 32 -5.84 28.97 -20.02
N SER A 33 -4.85 29.88 -20.01
CA SER A 33 -3.68 29.76 -19.12
C SER A 33 -4.07 29.89 -17.65
N ASP A 34 -5.05 30.73 -17.33
CA ASP A 34 -5.56 30.88 -15.95
C ASP A 34 -6.26 29.59 -15.50
N VAL A 35 -6.95 28.91 -16.42
CA VAL A 35 -7.56 27.60 -16.16
C VAL A 35 -6.48 26.54 -15.92
N ASP A 36 -5.43 26.53 -16.73
CA ASP A 36 -4.31 25.60 -16.57
C ASP A 36 -3.60 25.79 -15.22
N GLU A 37 -3.47 27.04 -14.75
CA GLU A 37 -2.92 27.34 -13.43
C GLU A 37 -3.78 26.74 -12.31
N VAL A 38 -5.11 26.91 -12.37
CA VAL A 38 -6.02 26.30 -11.39
C VAL A 38 -5.92 24.77 -11.42
N ILE A 39 -5.87 24.16 -12.61
CA ILE A 39 -5.66 22.71 -12.75
C ILE A 39 -4.36 22.28 -12.07
N GLN A 40 -3.29 23.05 -12.24
CA GLN A 40 -2.01 22.75 -11.62
C GLN A 40 -2.07 22.89 -10.09
N GLN A 41 -2.72 23.93 -9.57
CA GLN A 41 -2.94 24.10 -8.12
C GLN A 41 -3.72 22.94 -7.50
N VAL A 42 -4.72 22.40 -8.22
CA VAL A 42 -5.45 21.19 -7.81
C VAL A 42 -4.55 19.96 -7.78
N LYS A 43 -3.72 19.76 -8.82
CA LYS A 43 -2.73 18.66 -8.85
C LYS A 43 -1.74 18.77 -7.69
N ASP A 44 -1.30 19.97 -7.34
CA ASP A 44 -0.36 20.19 -6.24
C ASP A 44 -1.01 19.98 -4.87
N SER A 45 -2.25 20.44 -4.69
CA SER A 45 -3.07 20.14 -3.51
C SER A 45 -3.20 18.62 -3.27
N PHE A 46 -3.50 17.86 -4.33
CA PHE A 46 -3.54 16.40 -4.28
C PHE A 46 -2.18 15.79 -3.92
N ARG A 47 -1.08 16.26 -4.55
CA ARG A 47 0.27 15.76 -4.26
C ARG A 47 0.68 15.98 -2.83
N ILE A 48 0.41 17.17 -2.29
CA ILE A 48 0.69 17.52 -0.88
C ILE A 48 -0.10 16.59 0.03
N HIS A 49 -1.39 16.41 -0.25
CA HIS A 49 -2.24 15.54 0.57
C HIS A 49 -1.74 14.10 0.60
N VAL A 50 -1.46 13.50 -0.56
CA VAL A 50 -1.00 12.11 -0.65
C VAL A 50 0.36 11.95 0.05
N ARG A 51 1.30 12.87 -0.14
CA ARG A 51 2.60 12.84 0.55
C ARG A 51 2.43 12.89 2.07
N ALA A 52 1.56 13.77 2.58
CA ALA A 52 1.28 13.86 4.01
C ALA A 52 0.68 12.55 4.55
N LEU A 53 -0.28 11.96 3.82
CA LEU A 53 -0.93 10.71 4.18
C LEU A 53 0.08 9.55 4.24
N LEU A 54 0.96 9.49 3.25
CA LEU A 54 2.03 8.50 3.19
C LEU A 54 3.00 8.66 4.36
N SER A 55 3.45 9.89 4.68
CA SER A 55 4.36 10.14 5.80
C SER A 55 3.76 9.80 7.17
N GLN A 56 2.46 10.03 7.36
CA GLN A 56 1.78 9.79 8.64
C GLN A 56 1.49 8.31 8.91
N ARG A 57 1.22 7.50 7.89
CA ARG A 57 0.81 6.10 8.06
C ARG A 57 2.02 5.16 7.96
N ARG A 58 2.41 4.57 9.09
CA ARG A 58 3.56 3.64 9.20
C ARG A 58 3.47 2.43 8.26
N TRP A 59 2.26 1.91 8.02
CA TRP A 59 2.05 0.73 7.16
C TRP A 59 2.15 1.04 5.66
N LEU A 60 2.14 2.32 5.25
CA LEU A 60 2.32 2.71 3.84
C LEU A 60 3.80 2.83 3.44
N THR A 61 4.72 2.26 4.21
CA THR A 61 6.18 2.35 3.95
C THR A 61 6.55 1.77 2.59
N SER A 62 5.95 0.64 2.20
CA SER A 62 6.09 0.07 0.85
C SER A 62 5.57 0.99 -0.25
N LEU A 63 4.69 1.95 0.07
CA LEU A 63 4.24 2.97 -0.88
C LEU A 63 5.18 4.18 -0.97
N ARG A 64 6.01 4.41 0.06
CA ARG A 64 7.02 5.48 0.10
C ARG A 64 8.30 5.08 -0.65
N ALA A 65 8.68 3.81 -0.58
CA ALA A 65 9.89 3.26 -1.20
C ALA A 65 9.71 2.87 -2.69
N ARG A 66 8.62 3.32 -3.34
CA ARG A 66 8.29 2.98 -4.73
C ARG A 66 9.25 3.64 -5.72
N GLU A 67 10.21 2.87 -6.19
CA GLU A 67 11.07 3.21 -7.34
C GLU A 67 10.39 2.74 -8.64
N SER A 68 10.64 3.45 -9.74
CA SER A 68 10.12 3.10 -11.07
C SER A 68 11.30 2.87 -12.00
N MET A 69 11.35 1.71 -12.64
CA MET A 69 12.21 1.52 -13.80
C MET A 69 11.50 2.07 -15.04
N GLU A 70 12.16 2.98 -15.77
CA GLU A 70 11.79 3.34 -17.14
C GLU A 70 12.94 2.94 -18.08
N ALA A 71 12.70 2.95 -19.39
CA ALA A 71 13.68 2.56 -20.42
C ALA A 71 15.04 3.29 -20.32
N ASN A 72 15.10 4.42 -19.61
CA ASN A 72 16.29 5.26 -19.43
C ASN A 72 16.90 5.19 -18.01
N GLY A 73 16.53 4.19 -17.20
CA GLY A 73 17.06 3.98 -15.84
C GLY A 73 16.07 4.25 -14.70
N LEU A 74 16.58 4.23 -13.46
CA LEU A 74 15.79 4.49 -12.24
C LEU A 74 15.43 5.97 -12.13
N LYS A 75 14.13 6.30 -12.16
CA LYS A 75 13.65 7.66 -11.84
C LYS A 75 13.42 7.85 -10.34
N PRO A 76 13.46 9.11 -9.84
CA PRO A 76 13.22 9.40 -8.43
C PRO A 76 11.83 8.95 -7.96
N ARG A 77 11.76 8.57 -6.68
CA ARG A 77 10.55 8.07 -6.00
C ARG A 77 9.37 9.02 -6.21
N ASN A 78 8.40 8.61 -7.02
CA ASN A 78 7.14 9.31 -7.18
C ASN A 78 5.99 8.47 -6.62
N PRO A 79 5.52 8.76 -5.38
CA PRO A 79 4.46 7.96 -4.76
C PRO A 79 3.13 7.99 -5.54
N ILE A 80 2.94 8.95 -6.44
CA ILE A 80 1.68 9.26 -7.13
C ILE A 80 1.69 8.75 -8.59
N GLN A 81 2.80 8.19 -9.05
CA GLN A 81 2.89 7.62 -10.40
C GLN A 81 2.01 6.37 -10.53
N TYR A 82 1.40 6.21 -11.71
CA TYR A 82 0.70 4.99 -12.11
C TYR A 82 1.65 3.77 -12.06
N ARG A 83 1.11 2.58 -11.80
CA ARG A 83 1.92 1.39 -11.53
C ARG A 83 1.41 0.18 -12.31
N ALA A 84 2.36 -0.62 -12.80
CA ALA A 84 2.08 -1.83 -13.58
C ALA A 84 1.22 -2.85 -12.83
N TYR A 85 1.26 -2.87 -11.49
CA TYR A 85 0.38 -3.78 -10.73
C TYR A 85 -1.11 -3.47 -10.92
N LEU A 86 -1.47 -2.23 -11.30
CA LEU A 86 -2.85 -1.84 -11.58
C LEU A 86 -3.35 -2.40 -12.93
N ASP A 87 -2.43 -2.83 -13.81
CA ASP A 87 -2.75 -3.45 -15.10
C ASP A 87 -2.87 -4.97 -15.03
N ILE A 88 -2.79 -5.56 -13.83
CA ILE A 88 -2.94 -7.01 -13.66
C ILE A 88 -4.37 -7.40 -14.04
N ALA A 89 -4.50 -8.12 -15.16
CA ALA A 89 -5.79 -8.48 -15.74
C ALA A 89 -6.69 -9.30 -14.82
N MET A 90 -6.10 -10.17 -13.98
CA MET A 90 -6.84 -11.02 -13.05
C MET A 90 -7.19 -10.26 -11.77
N PRO A 91 -8.49 -9.99 -11.48
CA PRO A 91 -8.88 -9.12 -10.36
C PRO A 91 -8.44 -9.65 -8.99
N HIS A 92 -8.42 -10.98 -8.80
CA HIS A 92 -8.00 -11.58 -7.54
C HIS A 92 -6.49 -11.43 -7.28
N HIS A 93 -5.67 -11.47 -8.33
CA HIS A 93 -4.22 -11.26 -8.24
C HIS A 93 -3.91 -9.79 -7.97
N LEU A 94 -4.57 -8.88 -8.70
CA LEU A 94 -4.51 -7.43 -8.47
C LEU A 94 -4.85 -7.12 -7.00
N LYS A 95 -5.97 -7.66 -6.51
CA LYS A 95 -6.41 -7.46 -5.13
C LYS A 95 -5.36 -7.98 -4.15
N ALA A 96 -4.89 -9.21 -4.31
CA ALA A 96 -3.89 -9.80 -3.40
C ALA A 96 -2.62 -8.96 -3.31
N LEU A 97 -2.04 -8.57 -4.45
CA LEU A 97 -0.85 -7.73 -4.47
C LEU A 97 -1.11 -6.35 -3.88
N THR A 98 -2.27 -5.75 -4.16
CA THR A 98 -2.64 -4.45 -3.58
C THR A 98 -2.67 -4.54 -2.06
N LEU A 99 -3.31 -5.57 -1.48
CA LEU A 99 -3.36 -5.78 -0.04
C LEU A 99 -1.97 -5.98 0.58
N ILE A 100 -1.07 -6.70 -0.11
CA ILE A 100 0.33 -6.84 0.31
C ILE A 100 1.03 -5.47 0.33
N LEU A 101 0.93 -4.71 -0.75
CA LEU A 101 1.59 -3.42 -0.88
C LEU A 101 1.05 -2.38 0.12
N THR A 102 -0.26 -2.36 0.37
CA THR A 102 -0.89 -1.38 1.26
C THR A 102 -0.83 -1.76 2.74
N GLY A 103 -0.44 -3.00 3.06
CA GLY A 103 -0.52 -3.51 4.44
C GLY A 103 -1.96 -3.73 4.88
N GLU A 104 -2.86 -4.12 3.97
CA GLU A 104 -4.27 -4.44 4.26
C GLU A 104 -4.56 -5.95 4.10
N HIS A 105 -3.54 -6.78 4.23
CA HIS A 105 -3.61 -8.21 4.02
C HIS A 105 -4.09 -8.99 5.28
N PRO A 106 -4.61 -10.23 5.13
CA PRO A 106 -5.17 -11.00 6.25
C PRO A 106 -4.14 -11.63 7.20
N LEU A 107 -2.85 -11.37 6.99
CA LEU A 107 -1.75 -11.86 7.85
C LEU A 107 -1.73 -11.13 9.21
N LEU A 108 -1.11 -11.77 10.20
CA LEU A 108 -1.22 -11.39 11.61
C LEU A 108 -0.56 -10.05 11.95
N ASP A 109 0.48 -9.60 11.24
CA ASP A 109 1.08 -8.27 11.47
C ASP A 109 0.04 -7.15 11.33
N VAL A 110 -0.81 -7.29 10.30
CA VAL A 110 -1.91 -6.40 10.04
C VAL A 110 -3.09 -6.79 10.91
N ARG A 111 -3.69 -7.96 10.68
CA ARG A 111 -4.93 -8.42 11.33
C ARG A 111 -4.86 -8.40 12.87
N GLY A 112 -3.73 -8.78 13.45
CA GLY A 112 -3.52 -8.79 14.89
C GLY A 112 -3.40 -7.39 15.50
N GLY A 113 -3.14 -6.37 14.68
CA GLY A 113 -3.21 -4.95 15.06
C GLY A 113 -4.57 -4.30 14.89
N TRP A 114 -5.59 -5.02 14.40
CA TRP A 114 -6.96 -4.49 14.39
C TRP A 114 -7.51 -4.65 15.78
N SER A 115 -7.91 -3.54 16.39
CA SER A 115 -8.64 -3.56 17.66
C SER A 115 -9.88 -4.45 17.52
N GLN A 116 -9.89 -5.57 18.23
CA GLN A 116 -11.07 -6.39 18.43
C GLN A 116 -11.55 -6.16 19.85
N ARG A 117 -12.68 -5.48 20.01
CA ARG A 117 -13.27 -5.15 21.33
C ARG A 117 -12.30 -4.37 22.24
N GLY A 118 -11.49 -3.47 21.65
CA GLY A 118 -10.56 -2.63 22.42
C GLY A 118 -9.26 -3.31 22.80
N VAL A 119 -8.96 -4.50 22.27
CA VAL A 119 -7.67 -5.18 22.48
C VAL A 119 -7.00 -5.55 21.15
N GLU A 120 -5.67 -5.51 21.14
CA GLU A 120 -4.83 -5.94 20.01
C GLU A 120 -3.70 -6.87 20.49
N ILE A 121 -3.14 -7.64 19.55
CA ILE A 121 -1.97 -8.47 19.82
C ILE A 121 -0.73 -7.57 19.77
N ALA A 122 0.11 -7.61 20.82
CA ALA A 122 1.38 -6.88 20.82
C ALA A 122 2.25 -7.31 19.61
N PRO A 123 2.94 -6.38 18.91
CA PRO A 123 3.65 -6.67 17.65
C PRO A 123 4.57 -7.90 17.67
N GLU A 124 5.32 -8.10 18.75
CA GLU A 124 6.25 -9.21 18.95
C GLU A 124 5.57 -10.59 19.07
N TRP A 125 4.25 -10.60 19.28
CA TRP A 125 3.40 -11.78 19.35
C TRP A 125 2.60 -12.04 18.07
N ARG A 126 2.71 -11.17 17.05
CA ARG A 126 2.10 -11.35 15.72
C ARG A 126 2.89 -12.34 14.86
N ARG A 127 3.21 -13.50 15.44
CA ARG A 127 4.09 -14.50 14.85
C ARG A 127 3.45 -15.25 13.68
N CYS A 128 4.29 -15.67 12.75
CA CYS A 128 3.91 -16.49 11.61
C CYS A 128 3.27 -17.80 12.08
N ARG A 129 2.05 -18.07 11.61
CA ARG A 129 1.27 -19.28 11.94
C ARG A 129 1.91 -20.59 11.50
N PHE A 130 2.94 -20.53 10.66
CA PHE A 130 3.64 -21.73 10.18
C PHE A 130 4.96 -21.98 10.87
N CYS A 131 5.78 -20.95 11.05
CA CYS A 131 7.13 -21.12 11.59
C CYS A 131 7.27 -20.68 13.04
N GLU A 132 6.39 -19.81 13.51
CA GLU A 132 6.43 -19.12 14.82
C GLU A 132 7.73 -18.34 15.12
N GLY A 133 8.72 -18.36 14.22
CA GLY A 133 10.04 -17.77 14.38
C GLY A 133 10.20 -16.36 13.81
N GLY A 134 9.17 -15.81 13.16
CA GLY A 134 9.16 -14.46 12.60
C GLY A 134 7.77 -13.82 12.68
N ILE A 135 7.69 -12.52 12.44
CA ILE A 135 6.41 -11.80 12.32
C ILE A 135 5.67 -12.28 11.07
N GLU A 136 4.35 -12.43 11.16
CA GLU A 136 3.50 -12.79 10.02
C GLU A 136 3.17 -11.56 9.17
N ASP A 137 4.16 -11.06 8.44
CA ASP A 137 3.99 -10.00 7.46
C ASP A 137 4.07 -10.53 6.01
N GLY A 138 3.79 -9.67 5.05
CA GLY A 138 3.82 -10.02 3.62
C GLY A 138 5.19 -10.48 3.13
N VAL A 139 6.28 -9.88 3.61
CA VAL A 139 7.65 -10.23 3.19
C VAL A 139 8.01 -11.63 3.70
N HIS A 140 7.69 -11.90 4.97
CA HIS A 140 7.91 -13.20 5.58
C HIS A 140 7.10 -14.29 4.88
N ALA A 141 5.81 -14.05 4.65
CA ALA A 141 4.92 -14.99 3.98
C ALA A 141 5.38 -15.33 2.55
N LEU A 142 5.75 -14.31 1.77
CA LEU A 142 6.17 -14.48 0.37
C LEU A 142 7.57 -15.12 0.28
N PHE A 143 8.53 -14.63 1.05
CA PHE A 143 9.94 -14.85 0.71
C PHE A 143 10.78 -15.58 1.77
N ILE A 144 10.34 -15.63 3.02
CA ILE A 144 11.20 -16.10 4.14
C ILE A 144 10.70 -17.43 4.71
N CYS A 145 9.40 -17.57 4.94
CA CYS A 145 8.84 -18.73 5.65
C CYS A 145 9.10 -20.05 4.91
N ASN A 146 9.87 -20.96 5.52
CA ASN A 146 10.21 -22.27 4.95
C ASN A 146 9.55 -23.47 5.67
N SER A 147 8.66 -23.21 6.64
CA SER A 147 8.10 -24.25 7.51
C SER A 147 7.00 -25.11 6.86
N ARG A 148 6.62 -24.83 5.60
CA ARG A 148 5.62 -25.61 4.84
C ARG A 148 6.18 -25.96 3.48
N ALA A 149 6.09 -27.23 3.09
CA ALA A 149 6.57 -27.70 1.80
C ALA A 149 5.82 -27.02 0.63
N GLU A 150 4.53 -26.75 0.81
CA GLU A 150 3.70 -26.07 -0.18
C GLU A 150 4.18 -24.64 -0.45
N LEU A 151 4.62 -23.91 0.58
CA LEU A 151 5.21 -22.57 0.41
C LEU A 151 6.55 -22.64 -0.32
N ALA A 152 7.41 -23.60 0.04
CA ALA A 152 8.69 -23.80 -0.64
C ALA A 152 8.47 -24.09 -2.13
N LEU A 153 7.50 -24.95 -2.46
CA LEU A 153 7.16 -25.28 -3.85
C LEU A 153 6.63 -24.06 -4.63
N LEU A 154 5.71 -23.29 -4.04
CA LEU A 154 5.20 -22.06 -4.66
C LEU A 154 6.34 -21.07 -4.93
N ARG A 155 7.26 -20.91 -3.98
CA ARG A 155 8.38 -19.98 -4.10
C ARG A 155 9.42 -20.44 -5.11
N THR A 156 9.72 -21.74 -5.17
CA THR A 156 10.64 -22.30 -6.17
C THR A 156 10.11 -22.03 -7.56
N ARG A 157 8.85 -22.41 -7.85
CA ARG A 157 8.22 -22.16 -9.15
C ARG A 157 8.19 -20.68 -9.50
N PHE A 158 7.80 -19.84 -8.54
CA PHE A 158 7.80 -18.39 -8.73
C PHE A 158 9.18 -17.85 -9.13
N TRP A 159 10.26 -18.28 -8.47
CA TRP A 159 11.61 -17.81 -8.82
C TRP A 159 12.17 -18.42 -10.08
N GLU A 160 11.79 -19.65 -10.44
CA GLU A 160 12.10 -20.24 -11.75
C GLU A 160 11.47 -19.40 -12.86
N ASP A 161 10.16 -19.15 -12.77
CA ASP A 161 9.46 -18.35 -13.77
C ASP A 161 10.03 -16.91 -13.84
N VAL A 162 10.36 -16.29 -12.70
CA VAL A 162 10.96 -14.93 -12.68
C VAL A 162 12.35 -14.95 -13.32
N ALA A 163 13.15 -15.99 -13.10
CA ALA A 163 14.48 -16.08 -13.68
C ALA A 163 14.47 -16.19 -15.20
N ASP A 164 13.41 -16.76 -15.79
CA ASP A 164 13.20 -16.79 -17.24
C ASP A 164 12.93 -15.39 -17.83
N ILE A 165 12.41 -14.46 -17.02
CA ILE A 165 12.14 -13.07 -17.44
C ILE A 165 13.31 -12.14 -17.12
N ASP A 166 13.77 -12.16 -15.87
CA ASP A 166 14.88 -11.34 -15.39
C ASP A 166 15.57 -12.02 -14.20
N PRO A 167 16.69 -12.71 -14.42
CA PRO A 167 17.43 -13.41 -13.36
C PRO A 167 18.10 -12.45 -12.37
N SER A 168 18.24 -11.16 -12.70
CA SER A 168 18.91 -10.18 -11.85
C SER A 168 18.08 -9.78 -10.63
N ILE A 169 16.74 -9.93 -10.70
CA ILE A 169 15.81 -9.48 -9.65
C ILE A 169 16.14 -10.11 -8.29
N ARG A 170 16.43 -11.42 -8.25
CA ARG A 170 16.73 -12.09 -6.97
C ARG A 170 18.09 -11.67 -6.39
N GLY A 171 19.01 -11.22 -7.24
CA GLY A 171 20.33 -10.74 -6.86
C GLY A 171 20.41 -9.24 -6.57
N CYS A 172 19.33 -8.48 -6.75
CA CYS A 172 19.36 -7.02 -6.65
C CYS A 172 19.55 -6.51 -5.20
N SER A 173 19.23 -7.35 -4.20
CA SER A 173 19.34 -7.01 -2.78
C SER A 173 19.33 -8.27 -1.92
N HIS A 174 19.99 -8.20 -0.76
CA HIS A 174 19.86 -9.19 0.32
C HIS A 174 18.61 -8.97 1.18
N ASP A 175 17.95 -7.80 1.06
CA ASP A 175 16.70 -7.49 1.74
C ASP A 175 15.51 -8.01 0.90
N PRO A 176 14.74 -9.01 1.39
CA PRO A 176 13.61 -9.56 0.66
C PRO A 176 12.48 -8.54 0.41
N ALA A 177 12.39 -7.46 1.20
CA ALA A 177 11.41 -6.41 0.96
C ALA A 177 11.71 -5.64 -0.35
N ALA A 178 12.99 -5.48 -0.69
CA ALA A 178 13.40 -4.81 -1.92
C ALA A 178 12.98 -5.57 -3.19
N TRP A 179 12.85 -6.91 -3.12
CA TRP A 179 12.40 -7.72 -4.25
C TRP A 179 10.99 -7.36 -4.70
N ILE A 180 10.09 -6.96 -3.79
CA ILE A 180 8.74 -6.51 -4.14
C ILE A 180 8.79 -5.32 -5.09
N HIS A 181 9.68 -4.37 -4.83
CA HIS A 181 9.84 -3.19 -5.67
C HIS A 181 10.42 -3.55 -7.05
N ALA A 182 11.45 -4.40 -7.08
CA ALA A 182 12.04 -4.87 -8.33
C ALA A 182 11.03 -5.65 -9.19
N LEU A 183 10.25 -6.55 -8.57
CA LEU A 183 9.20 -7.32 -9.25
C LEU A 183 8.07 -6.42 -9.76
N CYS A 184 7.68 -5.39 -9.01
CA CYS A 184 6.64 -4.45 -9.45
C CYS A 184 7.12 -3.48 -10.55
N ALA A 185 8.43 -3.38 -10.81
CA ALA A 185 8.98 -2.46 -11.79
C ALA A 185 8.80 -2.96 -13.24
N HIS A 186 8.60 -4.26 -13.46
CA HIS A 186 8.40 -4.84 -14.79
C HIS A 186 7.00 -5.49 -14.89
N PRO A 187 6.19 -5.19 -15.93
CA PRO A 187 4.80 -5.67 -16.00
C PRO A 187 4.64 -7.20 -15.91
N ALA A 188 5.51 -7.96 -16.57
CA ALA A 188 5.42 -9.42 -16.57
C ALA A 188 5.64 -10.02 -15.16
N THR A 189 6.75 -9.67 -14.50
CA THR A 189 7.07 -10.15 -13.15
C THR A 189 6.11 -9.59 -12.10
N CYS A 190 5.54 -8.42 -12.33
CA CYS A 190 4.50 -7.84 -11.49
C CYS A 190 3.22 -8.69 -11.50
N ALA A 191 2.75 -9.11 -12.68
CA ALA A 191 1.60 -10.01 -12.80
C ALA A 191 1.87 -11.37 -12.13
N MET A 192 3.08 -11.90 -12.26
CA MET A 192 3.52 -13.13 -11.61
C MET A 192 3.54 -12.99 -10.09
N LEU A 193 4.06 -11.88 -9.58
CA LEU A 193 4.02 -11.55 -8.15
C LEU A 193 2.57 -11.47 -7.65
N GLY A 194 1.65 -10.91 -8.44
CA GLY A 194 0.23 -10.87 -8.08
C GLY A 194 -0.40 -12.25 -7.95
N LYS A 195 -0.11 -13.15 -8.88
CA LYS A 195 -0.55 -14.56 -8.77
C LYS A 195 0.08 -15.25 -7.56
N PHE A 196 1.39 -15.12 -7.38
CA PHE A 196 2.11 -15.72 -6.27
C PHE A 196 1.59 -15.22 -4.91
N ALA A 197 1.35 -13.91 -4.78
CA ALA A 197 0.76 -13.34 -3.58
C ALA A 197 -0.65 -13.86 -3.31
N PHE A 198 -1.46 -14.02 -4.35
CA PHE A 198 -2.78 -14.65 -4.21
C PHE A 198 -2.66 -16.08 -3.69
N ASP A 199 -1.83 -16.93 -4.31
CA ASP A 199 -1.66 -18.33 -3.94
C ASP A 199 -1.14 -18.47 -2.49
N VAL A 200 -0.18 -17.63 -2.09
CA VAL A 200 0.36 -17.59 -0.72
C VAL A 200 -0.71 -17.15 0.28
N LEU A 201 -1.46 -16.07 0.01
CA LEU A 201 -2.51 -15.59 0.91
C LEU A 201 -3.67 -16.59 1.04
N GLN A 202 -4.01 -17.30 -0.03
CA GLN A 202 -4.97 -18.42 0.03
C GLN A 202 -4.46 -19.52 0.97
N LEU A 203 -3.19 -19.92 0.82
CA LEU A 203 -2.57 -20.91 1.69
C LEU A 203 -2.62 -20.47 3.16
N PHE A 204 -2.18 -19.27 3.49
CA PHE A 204 -2.30 -18.74 4.86
C PHE A 204 -3.76 -18.72 5.34
N GLY A 205 -4.70 -18.32 4.48
CA GLY A 205 -6.13 -18.26 4.77
C GLY A 205 -6.76 -19.62 5.15
N MET A 206 -6.19 -20.73 4.66
CA MET A 206 -6.64 -22.09 4.99
C MET A 206 -6.19 -22.57 6.38
N HIS A 207 -5.26 -21.87 7.03
CA HIS A 207 -4.72 -22.26 8.33
C HIS A 207 -5.09 -21.25 9.41
N ARG A 208 -5.31 -21.75 10.64
CA ARG A 208 -5.56 -20.87 11.79
C ARG A 208 -4.34 -19.98 12.03
N ALA A 209 -4.59 -18.70 12.30
CA ALA A 209 -3.55 -17.79 12.72
C ALA A 209 -2.97 -18.22 14.08
N PHE A 210 -1.71 -17.85 14.34
CA PHE A 210 -1.11 -18.04 15.65
C PHE A 210 -1.97 -17.37 16.73
N SER A 211 -2.23 -18.11 17.82
CA SER A 211 -3.03 -17.63 18.95
C SER A 211 -2.10 -17.41 20.14
N PRO A 212 -1.73 -16.15 20.43
CA PRO A 212 -0.82 -15.89 21.52
C PRO A 212 -1.54 -15.99 22.89
N PRO A 213 -0.80 -16.19 24.00
CA PRO A 213 -1.37 -16.22 25.35
C PRO A 213 -2.20 -14.96 25.67
N THR A 214 -3.27 -15.09 26.45
CA THR A 214 -4.20 -13.97 26.75
C THR A 214 -3.53 -12.76 27.44
N HIS A 215 -2.46 -12.97 28.19
CA HIS A 215 -1.76 -11.89 28.90
C HIS A 215 -0.96 -10.95 27.98
N VAL A 216 -0.77 -11.29 26.71
CA VAL A 216 -0.02 -10.47 25.74
C VAL A 216 -0.93 -9.60 24.87
N TRP A 217 -2.24 -9.68 25.12
CA TRP A 217 -3.22 -8.83 24.49
C TRP A 217 -3.20 -7.49 25.23
N VAL A 218 -2.90 -6.43 24.48
CA VAL A 218 -2.80 -5.08 25.03
C VAL A 218 -4.07 -4.33 24.72
N ALA A 219 -4.45 -3.39 25.60
CA ALA A 219 -5.48 -2.42 25.27
C ALA A 219 -5.06 -1.73 23.97
N ALA A 220 -5.95 -1.73 22.99
CA ALA A 220 -5.71 -1.01 21.76
C ALA A 220 -5.44 0.44 22.12
N SER A 221 -4.32 0.98 21.66
CA SER A 221 -4.09 2.41 21.81
C SER A 221 -5.24 3.12 21.11
N ASP A 222 -6.01 3.96 21.80
CA ASP A 222 -7.05 4.78 21.18
C ASP A 222 -6.40 5.58 20.05
N GLY A 223 -6.51 5.08 18.82
CA GLY A 223 -5.85 5.62 17.64
C GLY A 223 -6.43 6.96 17.18
N ILE A 224 -7.19 7.62 18.06
CA ILE A 224 -7.72 8.95 17.90
C ILE A 224 -7.60 9.59 19.28
N GLY A 225 -6.53 10.37 19.47
CA GLY A 225 -6.53 11.40 20.48
C GLY A 225 -7.79 12.24 20.28
N ASN A 226 -8.66 12.15 21.26
CA ASN A 226 -9.74 13.07 21.49
C ASN A 226 -9.15 14.50 21.47
N GLN A 227 -9.36 15.25 20.40
CA GLN A 227 -9.34 16.71 20.48
C GLN A 227 -10.80 17.13 20.53
N ASP A 228 -11.35 17.01 21.75
CA ASP A 228 -12.51 17.77 22.17
C ASP A 228 -12.23 19.27 21.97
N GLY A 229 -13.29 19.98 21.61
CA GLY A 229 -13.26 21.38 21.21
C GLY A 229 -12.84 22.37 22.28
N GLY A 230 -12.64 23.61 21.84
CA GLY A 230 -12.31 24.72 22.70
C GLY A 230 -11.87 25.94 21.90
N LEU A 231 -12.87 26.76 21.55
CA LEU A 231 -12.85 28.15 21.06
C LEU A 231 -12.89 28.36 19.54
#